data_AF-A0A0H2RLQ9-F1
#
_entry.id   AF-A0A0H2RLQ9-F1
#
_cell.length_a   1.000
_cell.length_b   1.000
_cell.length_c   1.000
_cell.angle_alpha   90.00
_cell.angle_beta   90.00
_cell.angle_gamma   90.00
#
_symmetry.space_group_name_H-M   'P 1'
#
loop_
_entity.id
_entity.type
_entity.pdbx_description
1 polymer ?
#
loop_
_entity_poly.entity_id
_entity_poly.type
_entity_poly.pdbx_seq_one_letter_code
_entity_poly.pdbx_strand_id
1 'polypeptide(L)'
;MQAFGSGNNDVLNWTSDDPRQSHLFGPWGVVYRFQTDTNRGTTTLLRATRTNKEDKVARLEWSSSGGLGRAVIGKVTVPMIDLVKPDPRNLAYRTFFGPDGLQYRWRPSGNGSDVVLEDPYGSKIACLRPTRPTRYPIGDVHFELHFYKSTTSVLLPPLMDTITVTAMLYRFCMAYGL
;
A
#
# COMPACT_ATOMS: atom_id res chain seq x y z
N MET A 1 16.01 -14.90 2.86
CA MET A 1 15.38 -13.63 3.22
C MET A 1 16.14 -12.59 2.42
N GLN A 2 15.66 -12.21 1.24
CA GLN A 2 16.41 -11.26 0.41
C GLN A 2 15.91 -9.86 0.71
N ALA A 3 16.81 -9.06 1.27
CA ALA A 3 16.66 -7.62 1.34
C ALA A 3 16.55 -7.08 -0.09
N PHE A 4 15.64 -6.13 -0.28
CA PHE A 4 15.42 -5.47 -1.55
C PHE A 4 16.75 -4.88 -2.07
N GLY A 5 17.06 -5.20 -3.33
CA GLY A 5 18.41 -5.16 -3.90
C GLY A 5 19.12 -3.81 -3.78
N SER A 6 20.44 -3.88 -3.59
CA SER A 6 21.36 -2.74 -3.55
C SER A 6 21.48 -2.11 -4.95
N GLY A 7 20.69 -1.07 -5.28
CA GLY A 7 21.01 -0.23 -6.44
C GLY A 7 19.98 0.77 -6.95
N ASN A 8 18.67 0.61 -6.70
CA ASN A 8 17.64 1.53 -7.24
C ASN A 8 16.44 1.66 -6.29
N ASN A 9 15.65 2.74 -6.43
CA ASN A 9 14.31 2.83 -5.86
C ASN A 9 13.51 1.59 -6.30
N ASP A 10 12.92 0.86 -5.36
CA ASP A 10 12.13 -0.30 -5.70
C ASP A 10 10.75 0.17 -6.18
N VAL A 11 10.50 -0.03 -7.48
CA VAL A 11 9.23 0.33 -8.12
C VAL A 11 8.40 -0.93 -8.30
N LEU A 12 7.18 -0.91 -7.74
CA LEU A 12 6.18 -1.95 -7.94
C LEU A 12 5.03 -1.39 -8.80
N ASN A 13 4.82 -1.99 -9.95
CA ASN A 13 3.72 -1.72 -10.85
C ASN A 13 2.43 -2.37 -10.34
N TRP A 14 1.32 -1.63 -10.37
CA TRP A 14 0.04 -2.01 -9.76
C TRP A 14 -1.05 -2.24 -10.83
N THR A 15 -1.54 -3.48 -10.95
CA THR A 15 -2.25 -3.95 -12.16
C THR A 15 -3.78 -3.76 -12.21
N SER A 16 -4.35 -2.79 -11.49
CA SER A 16 -5.80 -2.55 -11.54
C SER A 16 -6.17 -1.17 -11.01
N ASP A 17 -7.27 -0.65 -11.54
CA ASP A 17 -7.91 0.55 -11.03
C ASP A 17 -8.56 0.31 -9.66
N ASP A 18 -9.25 -0.82 -9.46
CA ASP A 18 -9.67 -1.27 -8.12
C ASP A 18 -8.45 -1.79 -7.35
N PRO A 19 -7.93 -1.05 -6.35
CA PRO A 19 -6.69 -1.40 -5.67
C PRO A 19 -6.83 -2.68 -4.82
N ARG A 20 -8.05 -3.15 -4.57
CA ARG A 20 -8.35 -4.34 -3.77
C ARG A 20 -8.23 -5.65 -4.56
N GLN A 21 -8.13 -5.57 -5.89
CA GLN A 21 -7.94 -6.71 -6.80
C GLN A 21 -6.76 -6.40 -7.71
N SER A 22 -5.55 -6.69 -7.26
CA SER A 22 -4.35 -6.20 -7.94
C SER A 22 -3.12 -7.05 -7.69
N HIS A 23 -2.23 -7.07 -8.67
CA HIS A 23 -0.86 -7.54 -8.50
C HIS A 23 0.07 -6.33 -8.41
N LEU A 24 1.04 -6.41 -7.51
CA LEU A 24 2.15 -5.47 -7.41
C LEU A 24 3.41 -6.21 -7.81
N PHE A 25 4.02 -5.82 -8.92
CA PHE A 25 5.16 -6.53 -9.49
C PHE A 25 6.30 -5.58 -9.86
N GLY A 26 7.53 -6.03 -9.64
CA GLY A 26 8.74 -5.34 -10.09
C GLY A 26 9.42 -6.10 -11.22
N PRO A 27 10.65 -5.69 -11.61
CA PRO A 27 11.48 -6.40 -12.59
C PRO A 27 11.72 -7.90 -12.24
N TRP A 28 11.58 -8.24 -10.96
CA TRP A 28 11.82 -9.54 -10.35
C TRP A 28 10.59 -10.46 -10.35
N GLY A 29 9.43 -9.96 -10.81
CA GLY A 29 8.14 -10.66 -10.74
C GLY A 29 7.19 -10.07 -9.70
N VAL A 30 6.13 -10.83 -9.38
CA VAL A 30 5.08 -10.43 -8.43
C VAL A 30 5.62 -10.44 -7.02
N VAL A 31 5.43 -9.32 -6.30
CA VAL A 31 5.85 -9.15 -4.91
C VAL A 31 4.65 -9.22 -3.98
N TYR A 32 3.56 -8.52 -4.33
CA TYR A 32 2.31 -8.56 -3.58
C TYR A 32 1.11 -8.83 -4.48
N ARG A 33 0.06 -9.39 -3.87
CA ARG A 33 -1.23 -9.60 -4.52
C ARG A 33 -2.36 -9.29 -3.55
N PHE A 34 -3.21 -8.34 -3.93
CA PHE A 34 -4.49 -8.10 -3.29
C PHE A 34 -5.54 -8.98 -3.97
N GLN A 35 -6.25 -9.77 -3.17
CA GLN A 35 -7.35 -10.61 -3.62
C GLN A 35 -8.58 -10.33 -2.78
N THR A 36 -9.64 -9.83 -3.41
CA THR A 36 -10.93 -9.60 -2.75
C THR A 36 -11.89 -10.76 -3.01
N ASP A 37 -12.49 -11.26 -1.94
CA ASP A 37 -13.66 -12.13 -1.98
C ASP A 37 -14.89 -11.25 -1.72
N THR A 38 -15.65 -10.98 -2.77
CA THR A 38 -16.84 -10.12 -2.72
C THR A 38 -17.98 -10.78 -1.95
N ASN A 39 -18.07 -12.11 -1.94
CA ASN A 39 -19.10 -12.83 -1.18
C ASN A 39 -18.88 -12.72 0.32
N ARG A 40 -17.61 -12.66 0.75
CA ARG A 40 -17.24 -12.52 2.16
C ARG A 40 -16.97 -11.09 2.58
N GLY A 41 -16.89 -10.14 1.65
CA GLY A 41 -16.47 -8.78 1.94
C GLY A 41 -15.06 -8.71 2.53
N THR A 42 -14.13 -9.53 2.03
CA THR A 42 -12.75 -9.58 2.55
C THR A 42 -11.70 -9.40 1.48
N THR A 43 -10.68 -8.58 1.73
CA THR A 43 -9.49 -8.48 0.90
C THR A 43 -8.28 -9.07 1.61
N THR A 44 -7.55 -9.98 0.97
CA THR A 44 -6.31 -10.55 1.52
C THR A 44 -5.11 -9.96 0.76
N LEU A 45 -4.10 -9.54 1.51
CA LEU A 45 -2.77 -9.22 0.96
C LEU A 45 -1.88 -10.45 1.10
N LEU A 46 -1.42 -10.94 -0.04
CA LEU A 46 -0.46 -12.02 -0.17
C LEU A 46 0.89 -11.43 -0.57
N ARG A 47 1.97 -11.92 0.05
CA ARG A 47 3.35 -11.56 -0.30
C ARG A 47 4.08 -12.78 -0.82
N ALA A 48 4.70 -12.67 -1.99
CA ALA A 48 5.56 -13.72 -2.52
C ALA A 48 6.79 -13.93 -1.62
N THR A 49 7.07 -15.17 -1.23
CA THR A 49 8.25 -15.50 -0.41
C THR A 49 9.29 -16.29 -1.16
N ARG A 50 8.84 -17.16 -2.09
CA ARG A 50 9.65 -17.92 -3.04
C ARG A 50 8.80 -18.19 -4.28
N THR A 51 9.41 -18.73 -5.33
CA THR A 51 8.69 -19.19 -6.52
C THR A 51 7.51 -20.08 -6.12
N ASN A 52 6.31 -19.71 -6.57
CA ASN A 52 5.04 -20.41 -6.29
C ASN A 52 4.65 -20.51 -4.79
N LYS A 53 5.23 -19.67 -3.92
CA LYS A 53 4.85 -19.60 -2.51
C LYS A 53 4.53 -18.17 -2.10
N GLU A 54 3.32 -17.99 -1.58
CA GLU A 54 2.83 -16.72 -1.05
C GLU A 54 2.45 -16.90 0.43
N ASP A 55 2.77 -15.90 1.24
CA ASP A 55 2.35 -15.83 2.64
C ASP A 55 1.24 -14.78 2.79
N LYS A 56 0.21 -15.07 3.58
CA LYS A 56 -0.81 -14.10 3.96
C LYS A 56 -0.22 -13.11 4.97
N VAL A 57 -0.07 -11.85 4.57
CA VAL A 57 0.51 -10.81 5.44
C VAL A 57 -0.55 -9.88 6.02
N ALA A 58 -1.67 -9.69 5.32
CA ALA A 58 -2.80 -8.96 5.86
C ALA A 58 -4.15 -9.50 5.37
N ARG A 59 -5.20 -9.28 6.17
CA ARG A 59 -6.59 -9.52 5.83
C ARG A 59 -7.41 -8.32 6.25
N LEU A 60 -8.22 -7.81 5.33
CA LEU A 60 -9.08 -6.66 5.48
C LEU A 60 -10.52 -7.14 5.38
N GLU A 61 -11.32 -6.84 6.38
CA GLU A 61 -12.75 -7.16 6.45
C GLU A 61 -13.53 -5.86 6.33
N TRP A 62 -14.19 -5.67 5.20
CA TRP A 62 -14.94 -4.46 4.89
C TRP A 62 -16.25 -4.43 5.69
N SER A 63 -16.80 -3.25 5.94
CA SER A 63 -18.13 -3.17 6.54
C SER A 63 -19.18 -3.71 5.57
N SER A 64 -20.32 -4.15 6.09
CA SER A 64 -21.46 -4.60 5.28
C SER A 64 -22.01 -3.51 4.36
N SER A 65 -21.77 -2.25 4.68
CA SER A 65 -22.11 -1.09 3.85
C SER A 65 -21.08 -0.77 2.76
N GLY A 66 -20.01 -1.58 2.63
CA GLY A 66 -18.92 -1.35 1.67
C GLY A 66 -17.87 -0.34 2.11
N GLY A 67 -17.94 0.13 3.36
CA GLY A 67 -17.00 1.07 3.97
C GLY A 67 -15.84 0.39 4.70
N LEU A 68 -15.06 1.22 5.40
CA LEU A 68 -13.91 0.77 6.19
C LEU A 68 -14.35 -0.10 7.37
N GLY A 69 -13.73 -1.27 7.52
CA GLY A 69 -13.97 -2.17 8.64
C GLY A 69 -12.71 -2.41 9.45
N ARG A 70 -12.24 -3.65 9.54
CA ARG A 70 -11.07 -4.06 10.34
C ARG A 70 -9.99 -4.68 9.48
N ALA A 71 -8.74 -4.41 9.81
CA ALA A 71 -7.59 -5.07 9.21
C ALA A 71 -6.86 -5.91 10.27
N VAL A 72 -6.41 -7.09 9.85
CA VAL A 72 -5.44 -7.91 10.55
C VAL A 72 -4.15 -7.85 9.76
N ILE A 73 -3.08 -7.28 10.31
CA ILE A 73 -1.76 -7.18 9.68
C ILE A 73 -0.78 -7.96 10.55
N GLY A 74 -0.24 -9.07 10.02
CA GLY A 74 0.51 -10.04 10.83
C GLY A 74 -0.34 -10.57 11.99
N LYS A 75 0.00 -10.15 13.22
CA LYS A 75 -0.71 -10.53 14.46
C LYS A 75 -1.58 -9.40 15.05
N VAL A 76 -1.52 -8.20 14.47
CA VAL A 76 -2.18 -7.01 15.00
C VAL A 76 -3.53 -6.83 14.31
N THR A 77 -4.58 -6.64 15.10
CA THR A 77 -5.90 -6.25 14.58
C THR A 77 -6.14 -4.77 14.85
N VAL A 78 -6.48 -4.01 13.82
CA VAL A 78 -6.64 -2.56 13.87
C VAL A 78 -7.87 -2.14 13.04
N PRO A 79 -8.64 -1.14 13.48
CA PRO A 79 -9.64 -0.50 12.62
C PRO A 79 -8.99 0.06 11.35
N MET A 80 -9.58 -0.14 10.17
CA MET A 80 -9.02 0.42 8.94
C MET A 80 -8.97 1.95 8.98
N ILE A 81 -9.88 2.60 9.71
CA ILE A 81 -9.87 4.05 9.89
C ILE A 81 -8.58 4.56 10.55
N ASP A 82 -7.93 3.76 11.41
CA ASP A 82 -6.66 4.14 12.04
C ASP A 82 -5.46 3.95 11.11
N LEU A 83 -5.64 3.20 10.02
CA LEU A 83 -4.64 3.02 8.95
C LEU A 83 -4.73 4.10 7.87
N VAL A 84 -5.83 4.84 7.83
CA VAL A 84 -6.09 5.93 6.88
C VAL A 84 -6.88 7.04 7.56
N LYS A 85 -6.41 7.51 8.71
CA LYS A 85 -7.11 8.54 9.47
C LYS A 85 -7.01 9.89 8.77
N PRO A 86 -8.13 10.57 8.41
CA PRO A 86 -8.08 11.90 7.84
C PRO A 86 -7.34 12.88 8.74
N ASP A 87 -6.44 13.69 8.17
CA ASP A 87 -5.83 14.80 8.91
C ASP A 87 -6.85 15.94 9.05
N PRO A 88 -7.11 16.44 10.27
CA PRO A 88 -8.08 17.51 10.48
C PRO A 88 -7.69 18.83 9.78
N ARG A 89 -6.42 19.02 9.44
CA ARG A 89 -5.93 20.23 8.76
C ARG A 89 -6.09 20.15 7.25
N ASN A 90 -6.10 18.94 6.69
CA ASN A 90 -6.28 18.72 5.26
C ASN A 90 -6.88 17.34 5.01
N LEU A 91 -8.12 17.33 4.52
CA LEU A 91 -8.86 16.09 4.26
C LEU A 91 -8.29 15.28 3.09
N ALA A 92 -7.32 15.77 2.33
CA ALA A 92 -6.58 14.97 1.36
C ALA A 92 -5.43 14.17 2.01
N TYR A 93 -5.11 14.43 3.28
CA TYR A 93 -4.04 13.73 3.98
C TYR A 93 -4.63 12.56 4.78
N ARG A 94 -3.84 11.49 4.88
CA ARG A 94 -4.20 10.29 5.65
C ARG A 94 -3.02 9.89 6.50
N THR A 95 -3.26 9.73 7.79
CA THR A 95 -2.23 9.42 8.79
C THR A 95 -2.47 8.04 9.38
N PHE A 96 -1.39 7.40 9.84
CA PHE A 96 -1.44 6.12 10.52
C PHE A 96 -0.20 5.91 11.38
N PHE A 97 -0.24 4.94 12.29
CA PHE A 97 0.92 4.49 13.04
C PHE A 97 1.50 3.23 12.39
N GLY A 98 2.81 3.25 12.12
CA GLY A 98 3.54 2.10 11.61
C GLY A 98 3.82 1.06 12.70
N PRO A 99 4.35 -0.11 12.31
CA PRO A 99 4.69 -1.19 13.26
C PRO A 99 5.82 -0.81 14.23
N ASP A 100 6.57 0.25 13.96
CA ASP A 100 7.58 0.85 14.82
C ASP A 100 7.01 1.88 15.81
N GLY A 101 5.69 2.11 15.79
CA GLY A 101 5.01 3.08 16.65
C GLY A 101 5.14 4.53 16.17
N LEU A 102 5.77 4.77 15.02
CA LEU A 102 5.92 6.11 14.45
C LEU A 102 4.69 6.49 13.60
N GLN A 103 4.37 7.78 13.57
CA GLN A 103 3.27 8.29 12.76
C GLN A 103 3.73 8.64 11.34
N TYR A 104 3.07 8.05 10.35
CA TYR A 104 3.31 8.30 8.94
C TYR A 104 2.14 9.04 8.32
N ARG A 105 2.39 9.70 7.17
CA ARG A 105 1.37 10.48 6.46
C ARG A 105 1.45 10.31 4.95
N TRP A 106 0.38 9.80 4.36
CA TRP A 106 0.10 9.95 2.94
C TRP A 106 -0.45 11.35 2.66
N ARG A 107 0.10 12.01 1.64
CA ARG A 107 -0.39 13.31 1.18
C ARG A 107 -0.14 13.49 -0.32
N PRO A 108 -0.96 14.31 -1.01
CA PRO A 108 -0.62 14.81 -2.33
C PRO A 108 0.76 15.48 -2.33
N SER A 109 1.53 15.21 -3.37
CA SER A 109 2.79 15.87 -3.66
C SER A 109 2.54 17.22 -4.30
N GLY A 110 3.50 18.15 -4.15
CA GLY A 110 3.41 19.48 -4.75
C GLY A 110 3.49 19.50 -6.29
N ASN A 111 3.83 18.37 -6.91
CA ASN A 111 3.86 18.20 -8.37
C ASN A 111 2.48 17.85 -8.99
N GLY A 112 1.43 17.72 -8.17
CA GLY A 112 0.04 17.72 -8.63
C GLY A 112 -0.60 16.36 -8.92
N SER A 113 0.16 15.28 -9.12
CA SER A 113 -0.39 13.94 -9.39
C SER A 113 0.08 12.84 -8.44
N ASP A 114 1.30 12.95 -7.94
CA ASP A 114 1.88 11.93 -7.06
C ASP A 114 1.31 12.07 -5.63
N VAL A 115 1.26 10.96 -4.90
CA VAL A 115 0.95 10.93 -3.47
C VAL A 115 2.15 10.37 -2.74
N VAL A 116 2.72 11.12 -1.82
CA VAL A 116 3.94 10.74 -1.09
C VAL A 116 3.61 10.29 0.31
N LEU A 117 4.36 9.31 0.79
CA LEU A 117 4.40 8.91 2.18
C LEU A 117 5.57 9.59 2.87
N GLU A 118 5.27 10.33 3.93
CA GLU A 118 6.26 10.93 4.81
C GLU A 118 6.37 10.19 6.14
N ASP A 119 7.59 10.10 6.64
CA ASP A 119 7.89 9.72 8.01
C ASP A 119 7.63 10.88 8.99
N PRO A 120 7.75 10.68 10.32
CA PRO A 120 7.55 11.74 11.30
C PRO A 120 8.48 12.95 11.14
N TYR A 121 9.63 12.77 10.49
CA TYR A 121 10.65 13.79 10.29
C TYR A 121 10.46 14.56 8.96
N GLY A 122 9.41 14.22 8.19
CA GLY A 122 9.11 14.83 6.89
C GLY A 122 9.92 14.25 5.72
N SER A 123 10.65 13.16 5.94
CA SER A 123 11.35 12.47 4.85
C SER A 123 10.37 11.63 4.04
N LYS A 124 10.46 11.72 2.72
CA LYS A 124 9.65 10.90 1.82
C LYS A 124 10.23 9.48 1.77
N ILE A 125 9.42 8.48 2.10
CA ILE A 125 9.84 7.07 2.13
C ILE A 125 9.11 6.20 1.08
N ALA A 126 7.99 6.67 0.56
CA ALA A 126 7.31 6.03 -0.55
C ALA A 126 6.52 7.04 -1.40
N CYS A 127 6.13 6.64 -2.59
CA CYS A 127 5.31 7.43 -3.50
C CYS A 127 4.38 6.54 -4.32
N LEU A 128 3.11 6.92 -4.39
CA LEU A 128 2.13 6.42 -5.33
C LEU A 128 2.07 7.37 -6.52
N ARG A 129 2.35 6.85 -7.70
CA ARG A 129 2.30 7.58 -8.96
C ARG A 129 1.21 7.00 -9.86
N PRO A 130 0.20 7.79 -10.23
CA PRO A 130 -0.72 7.41 -11.29
C PRO A 130 0.03 7.28 -12.62
N THR A 131 -0.24 6.23 -13.37
CA THR A 131 0.32 6.03 -14.71
C THR A 131 -0.79 6.11 -15.75
N ARG A 132 -0.40 6.37 -17.00
CA ARG A 132 -1.30 6.07 -18.12
C ARG A 132 -1.40 4.54 -18.22
N PRO A 133 -2.62 3.97 -18.34
CA PRO A 133 -2.78 2.53 -18.48
C PRO A 133 -1.85 1.97 -19.56
N THR A 134 -0.90 1.15 -19.13
CA THR A 134 0.12 0.55 -19.99
C THR A 134 0.03 -0.97 -19.85
N ARG A 135 -0.07 -1.68 -20.98
CA ARG A 135 -0.25 -3.14 -20.98
C ARG A 135 1.06 -3.86 -20.71
N TYR A 136 1.07 -4.70 -19.67
CA TYR A 136 2.13 -5.66 -19.37
C TYR A 136 1.60 -7.10 -19.53
N PRO A 137 2.49 -8.12 -19.60
CA PRO A 137 2.05 -9.53 -19.68
C PRO A 137 1.12 -9.96 -18.55
N ILE A 138 1.26 -9.36 -17.36
CA ILE A 138 0.45 -9.66 -16.16
C ILE A 138 -0.86 -8.85 -16.08
N GLY A 139 -1.01 -7.79 -16.89
CA GLY A 139 -2.18 -6.90 -16.86
C GLY A 139 -1.84 -5.45 -17.18
N ASP A 140 -2.86 -4.60 -17.18
CA ASP A 140 -2.69 -3.16 -17.37
C ASP A 140 -2.24 -2.48 -16.07
N VAL A 141 -1.24 -1.60 -16.17
CA VAL A 141 -0.68 -0.89 -15.02
C VAL A 141 -1.29 0.50 -14.92
N HIS A 142 -1.93 0.78 -13.79
CA HIS A 142 -2.63 2.04 -13.51
C HIS A 142 -1.87 2.93 -12.52
N PHE A 143 -1.03 2.32 -11.67
CA PHE A 143 -0.24 3.03 -10.67
C PHE A 143 1.12 2.35 -10.48
N GLU A 144 2.07 3.12 -10.00
CA GLU A 144 3.36 2.65 -9.50
C GLU A 144 3.48 2.99 -8.01
N LEU A 145 3.95 2.04 -7.21
CA LEU A 145 4.36 2.25 -5.83
C LEU A 145 5.90 2.24 -5.77
N HIS A 146 6.46 3.40 -5.49
CA HIS A 146 7.90 3.63 -5.36
C HIS A 146 8.25 3.56 -3.88
N PHE A 147 9.26 2.77 -3.53
CA PHE A 147 9.89 2.81 -2.22
C PHE A 147 11.19 3.59 -2.32
N TYR A 148 11.31 4.63 -1.48
CA TYR A 148 12.52 5.42 -1.37
C TYR A 148 13.39 4.85 -0.26
N LYS A 149 14.66 4.61 -0.57
CA LYS A 149 15.64 4.28 0.46
C LYS A 149 15.96 5.55 1.24
N SER A 150 15.70 5.51 2.54
CA SER A 150 16.22 6.51 3.46
C SER A 150 17.54 6.02 4.04
N THR A 151 18.50 6.93 4.24
CA THR A 151 19.72 6.64 5.00
C THR A 151 19.43 6.45 6.49
N THR A 152 18.28 6.93 6.98
CA THR A 152 17.88 6.90 8.40
C THR A 152 16.85 5.82 8.72
N SER A 153 16.10 5.33 7.74
CA SER A 153 15.08 4.29 7.95
C SER A 153 15.24 3.14 6.95
N VAL A 154 15.60 1.96 7.45
CA VAL A 154 15.58 0.74 6.65
C VAL A 154 14.11 0.30 6.49
N LEU A 155 13.65 0.14 5.25
CA LEU A 155 12.32 -0.41 4.97
C LEU A 155 12.30 -1.91 5.26
N LEU A 156 11.88 -2.26 6.47
CA LEU A 156 11.75 -3.65 6.92
C LEU A 156 10.45 -4.28 6.37
N PRO A 157 10.38 -5.62 6.22
CA PRO A 157 9.20 -6.29 5.68
C PRO A 157 7.86 -5.89 6.33
N PRO A 158 7.74 -5.78 7.67
CA PRO A 158 6.48 -5.35 8.29
C PRO A 158 6.06 -3.93 7.92
N LEU A 159 7.04 -3.02 7.77
CA LEU A 159 6.75 -1.64 7.37
C LEU A 159 6.29 -1.60 5.92
N MET A 160 6.94 -2.30 4.99
CA MET A 160 6.48 -2.33 3.60
C MET A 160 5.10 -2.98 3.44
N ASP A 161 4.80 -4.04 4.21
CA ASP A 161 3.45 -4.64 4.24
C ASP A 161 2.43 -3.57 4.65
N THR A 162 2.74 -2.79 5.69
CA THR A 162 1.90 -1.68 6.18
C THR A 162 1.76 -0.57 5.15
N ILE A 163 2.86 -0.15 4.49
CA ILE A 163 2.84 0.84 3.41
C ILE A 163 1.95 0.36 2.26
N THR A 164 2.05 -0.92 1.90
CA THR A 164 1.27 -1.51 0.81
C THR A 164 -0.22 -1.54 1.14
N VAL A 165 -0.59 -1.94 2.38
CA VAL A 165 -1.98 -1.91 2.86
C VAL A 165 -2.53 -0.49 2.91
N THR A 166 -1.79 0.46 3.50
CA THR A 166 -2.24 1.85 3.66
C THR A 166 -2.31 2.58 2.32
N ALA A 167 -1.43 2.25 1.36
CA ALA A 167 -1.53 2.73 -0.01
C ALA A 167 -2.82 2.28 -0.71
N MET A 168 -3.19 1.01 -0.54
CA MET A 168 -4.44 0.45 -1.07
C MET A 168 -5.66 1.15 -0.46
N LEU A 169 -5.66 1.28 0.87
CA LEU A 169 -6.74 1.96 1.60
C LEU A 169 -6.83 3.44 1.23
N TYR A 170 -5.70 4.14 1.05
CA TYR A 170 -5.67 5.53 0.61
C TYR A 170 -6.35 5.66 -0.75
N ARG A 171 -5.95 4.85 -1.73
CA ARG A 171 -6.56 4.83 -3.07
C ARG A 171 -8.05 4.57 -3.01
N PHE A 172 -8.46 3.60 -2.19
CA PHE A 172 -9.88 3.28 -1.98
C PHE A 172 -10.64 4.49 -1.40
N CYS A 173 -10.15 5.10 -0.33
CA CYS A 173 -10.82 6.25 0.29
C CYS A 173 -10.95 7.43 -0.67
N MET A 174 -9.90 7.72 -1.44
CA MET A 174 -9.94 8.81 -2.43
C MET A 174 -10.92 8.52 -3.57
N ALA A 175 -11.01 7.27 -4.04
CA ALA A 175 -11.94 6.90 -5.11
C ALA A 175 -13.41 6.98 -4.69
N TYR A 176 -13.72 6.68 -3.42
CA TYR A 176 -15.09 6.61 -2.90
C TYR A 176 -15.49 7.78 -1.98
N GLY A 177 -14.61 8.77 -1.79
CA GLY A 177 -14.90 9.96 -0.97
C GLY A 177 -15.07 9.68 0.52
N LEU A 178 -14.30 8.72 1.06
CA LEU A 178 -14.32 8.30 2.46
C LEU A 178 -13.25 9.02 3.32
#